data_AF-A0A0Q5WIY7-F1
#
_entry.id   AF-A0A0Q5WIY7-F1
#
_cell.length_a   1.000
_cell.length_b   1.000
_cell.length_c   1.000
_cell.angle_alpha   90.00
_cell.angle_beta   90.00
_cell.angle_gamma   90.00
#
_symmetry.space_group_name_H-M   'P 1'
#
loop_
_entity.id
_entity.type
_entity.pdbx_description
1 polymer ?
#
loop_
_entity_poly.entity_id
_entity_poly.type
_entity_poly.pdbx_seq_one_letter_code
_entity_poly.pdbx_strand_id
1 'polypeptide(L)'
;MQRAGGRLRVAACLALALALSACASRPVGVLIPSGTAPGATEVDMLVATTRAPSKQAGVLYGGERGTELTAAEIVVSIPPDKNRKIGQVQWPKRLPADPSKEFSTVSVTPLAERAEVETWTRDSLPKSRRVLIFVHGFNNRYEDAVYRFAQIVHDSRADVAPIIFTWPSRASIFDYNYDKESTNYSRDALETLLRRTAEDPRVSDVTIMAHSMGSWVTVEALRQMAIRDGRVAPKINNVILASPDLDVDVFGKQWEAMGPNKPKFTLFVSRDDRALSISRRISGNVERLGQIDPTQEPYRTNLEKAGITVLDLTALQTGDRLNHGKFAESPEVVKLLGNRLIAGQTVTDSDVGLGERVGAVALGTAQTVGSAASIAVSTPILIFDPKTRENYRGQVDRLGRSVGNTLETATGQ
;
A
#
# COMPACT_ATOMS: atom_id res chain seq x y z
N MET A 1 19.06 50.13 20.75
CA MET A 1 19.03 48.70 21.13
C MET A 1 17.95 47.86 20.41
N GLN A 2 16.89 48.42 19.83
CA GLN A 2 15.85 47.64 19.12
C GLN A 2 16.28 47.02 17.76
N ARG A 3 17.20 47.64 17.02
CA ARG A 3 17.64 47.13 15.69
C ARG A 3 18.50 45.85 15.74
N ALA A 4 19.21 45.61 16.86
CA ALA A 4 20.06 44.44 17.02
C ALA A 4 19.25 43.16 17.29
N GLY A 5 18.16 43.25 18.06
CA GLY A 5 17.26 42.13 18.33
C GLY A 5 16.47 41.66 17.10
N GLY A 6 16.14 42.58 16.18
CA GLY A 6 15.49 42.23 14.91
C GLY A 6 16.40 41.43 13.98
N ARG A 7 17.68 41.80 13.87
CA ARG A 7 18.67 41.08 13.03
C ARG A 7 18.98 39.68 13.56
N LEU A 8 19.02 39.51 14.88
CA LEU A 8 19.26 38.21 15.51
C LEU A 8 18.06 37.26 15.33
N ARG A 9 16.83 37.78 15.39
CA ARG A 9 15.61 37.00 15.09
C ARG A 9 15.52 36.60 13.62
N VAL A 10 15.86 37.49 12.70
CA VAL A 10 15.90 37.18 11.25
C VAL A 10 16.96 36.12 10.96
N ALA A 11 18.16 36.24 11.55
CA ALA A 11 19.22 35.24 11.39
C ALA A 11 18.83 33.88 11.99
N ALA A 12 18.16 33.85 13.14
CA ALA A 12 17.65 32.62 13.75
C ALA A 12 16.53 31.99 12.91
N CYS A 13 15.61 32.78 12.35
CA CYS A 13 14.59 32.30 11.42
C CYS A 13 15.20 31.77 10.11
N LEU A 14 16.24 32.42 9.57
CA LEU A 14 16.96 31.93 8.39
C LEU A 14 17.73 30.64 8.68
N ALA A 15 18.41 30.54 9.82
CA ALA A 15 19.13 29.34 10.22
C ALA A 15 18.17 28.17 10.47
N LEU A 16 17.01 28.43 11.08
CA LEU A 16 15.95 27.44 11.25
C LEU A 16 15.33 27.04 9.90
N ALA A 17 15.12 27.99 8.98
CA ALA A 17 14.64 27.70 7.62
C ALA A 17 15.64 26.88 6.80
N LEU A 18 16.95 27.14 6.94
CA LEU A 18 18.02 26.37 6.31
C LEU A 18 18.15 24.98 6.94
N ALA A 19 18.04 24.85 8.26
CA ALA A 19 18.04 23.57 8.96
C ALA A 19 16.81 22.70 8.62
N LEU A 20 15.65 23.32 8.37
CA LEU A 20 14.42 22.63 7.96
C LEU A 20 14.42 22.23 6.47
N SER A 21 15.26 22.86 5.63
CA SER A 21 15.40 22.51 4.20
C SER A 21 16.24 21.25 3.94
N ALA A 22 16.87 20.67 4.98
CA ALA A 22 17.71 19.48 4.87
C ALA A 22 16.93 18.15 4.84
N CYS A 23 15.60 18.18 4.81
CA CYS A 23 14.81 16.97 4.53
C CYS A 23 14.90 16.67 3.02
N ALA A 24 15.94 15.95 2.62
CA ALA A 24 16.06 15.43 1.26
C ALA A 24 14.88 14.48 1.00
N SER A 25 13.95 14.88 0.13
CA SER A 25 12.94 13.98 -0.41
C SER A 25 13.60 12.82 -1.14
N ARG A 26 12.99 11.62 -1.10
CA ARG A 26 13.47 10.46 -1.86
C ARG A 26 13.69 10.84 -3.33
N PRO A 27 14.79 10.39 -3.96
CA PRO A 27 14.99 10.61 -5.39
C PRO A 27 13.82 10.03 -6.20
N VAL A 28 13.37 10.78 -7.21
CA VAL A 28 12.39 10.29 -8.18
C VAL A 28 13.14 9.62 -9.33
N GLY A 29 12.64 8.49 -9.81
CA GLY A 29 13.30 7.74 -10.89
C GLY A 29 13.98 6.44 -10.46
N VAL A 30 13.66 5.90 -9.28
CA VAL A 30 14.30 4.67 -8.77
C VAL A 30 14.04 3.43 -9.63
N LEU A 31 12.99 3.45 -10.46
CA LEU A 31 12.67 2.36 -11.39
C LEU A 31 13.43 2.46 -12.72
N ILE A 32 14.29 3.47 -12.89
CA ILE A 32 15.27 3.46 -13.99
C ILE A 32 16.28 2.35 -13.69
N PRO A 33 16.48 1.38 -14.60
CA PRO A 33 17.43 0.30 -14.40
C PRO A 33 18.83 0.82 -14.05
N SER A 34 19.39 0.32 -12.95
CA SER A 34 20.73 0.62 -12.44
C SER A 34 21.57 -0.62 -12.13
N GLY A 35 21.02 -1.82 -12.34
CA GLY A 35 21.74 -3.08 -12.30
C GLY A 35 21.74 -3.76 -10.93
N THR A 36 22.65 -4.73 -10.77
CA THR A 36 22.79 -5.59 -9.58
C THR A 36 24.23 -5.55 -9.05
N ALA A 37 24.49 -6.17 -7.91
CA ALA A 37 25.82 -6.27 -7.30
C ALA A 37 26.18 -7.71 -6.90
N PRO A 38 27.47 -8.06 -6.81
CA PRO A 38 27.89 -9.34 -6.26
C PRO A 38 27.31 -9.60 -4.86
N GLY A 39 26.62 -10.74 -4.72
CA GLY A 39 25.96 -11.14 -3.48
C GLY A 39 24.62 -10.46 -3.19
N ALA A 40 24.15 -9.58 -4.08
CA ALA A 40 22.76 -9.13 -4.07
C ALA A 40 21.83 -10.26 -4.52
N THR A 41 20.56 -10.18 -4.12
CA THR A 41 19.52 -11.11 -4.56
C THR A 41 18.55 -10.39 -5.49
N GLU A 42 18.22 -11.02 -6.61
CA GLU A 42 17.22 -10.51 -7.54
C GLU A 42 15.85 -11.09 -7.18
N VAL A 43 14.85 -10.22 -7.14
CA VAL A 43 13.44 -10.57 -7.00
C VAL A 43 12.75 -10.20 -8.30
N ASP A 44 12.42 -11.21 -9.08
CA ASP A 44 11.60 -11.12 -10.27
C ASP A 44 10.11 -11.17 -9.88
N MET A 45 9.33 -10.15 -10.27
CA MET A 45 7.91 -10.05 -9.96
C MET A 45 7.07 -9.53 -11.12
N LEU A 46 5.83 -10.01 -11.18
CA LEU A 46 4.80 -9.48 -12.05
C LEU A 46 4.08 -8.33 -11.35
N VAL A 47 4.06 -7.17 -11.98
CA VAL A 47 3.32 -6.00 -11.51
C VAL A 47 2.13 -5.76 -12.42
N ALA A 48 0.93 -5.95 -11.89
CA ALA A 48 -0.33 -5.62 -12.56
C ALA A 48 -0.85 -4.28 -12.02
N THR A 49 -1.33 -3.39 -12.89
CA THR A 49 -1.75 -2.05 -12.46
C THR A 49 -2.93 -1.48 -13.26
N THR A 50 -3.76 -0.71 -12.56
CA THR A 50 -4.79 0.17 -13.13
C THR A 50 -4.41 1.66 -13.04
N ARG A 51 -3.14 1.95 -12.75
CA ARG A 51 -2.61 3.32 -12.74
C ARG A 51 -2.43 3.86 -14.15
N ALA A 52 -2.61 5.17 -14.32
CA ALA A 52 -2.28 5.86 -15.54
C ALA A 52 -0.75 5.91 -15.71
N PRO A 53 -0.24 5.64 -16.92
CA PRO A 53 1.17 5.87 -17.24
C PRO A 53 1.58 7.31 -16.93
N SER A 54 2.78 7.48 -16.40
CA SER A 54 3.32 8.82 -16.15
C SER A 54 4.04 9.37 -17.39
N LYS A 55 3.94 10.68 -17.59
CA LYS A 55 4.73 11.41 -18.61
C LYS A 55 6.11 11.82 -18.08
N GLN A 56 6.35 11.69 -16.79
CA GLN A 56 7.60 12.08 -16.15
C GLN A 56 8.65 11.00 -16.35
N ALA A 57 9.81 11.39 -16.90
CA ALA A 57 10.94 10.48 -17.09
C ALA A 57 11.33 9.80 -15.75
N GLY A 58 11.51 8.48 -15.79
CA GLY A 58 11.87 7.65 -14.63
C GLY A 58 10.69 7.27 -13.73
N VAL A 59 9.49 7.79 -13.97
CA VAL A 59 8.27 7.37 -13.28
C VAL A 59 7.46 6.53 -14.27
N LEU A 60 7.17 5.28 -13.94
CA LEU A 60 6.39 4.41 -14.83
C LEU A 60 4.90 4.74 -14.78
N TYR A 61 4.35 4.84 -13.56
CA TYR A 61 2.93 5.06 -13.33
C TYR A 61 2.70 6.11 -12.24
N GLY A 62 1.68 6.93 -12.43
CA GLY A 62 1.30 7.97 -11.48
C GLY A 62 0.30 7.50 -10.42
N GLY A 63 -0.28 8.47 -9.72
CA GLY A 63 -1.40 8.25 -8.80
C GLY A 63 -2.78 8.35 -9.46
N GLU A 64 -2.85 8.62 -10.76
CA GLU A 64 -4.12 8.78 -11.47
C GLU A 64 -4.63 7.45 -12.05
N ARG A 65 -5.94 7.37 -12.31
CA ARG A 65 -6.61 6.19 -12.88
C ARG A 65 -6.26 6.02 -14.36
N GLY A 66 -5.74 4.85 -14.71
CA GLY A 66 -5.64 4.38 -16.09
C GLY A 66 -6.91 3.65 -16.49
N THR A 67 -7.18 3.54 -17.80
CA THR A 67 -8.40 2.93 -18.32
C THR A 67 -8.33 1.41 -18.48
N GLU A 68 -7.14 0.83 -18.34
CA GLU A 68 -6.87 -0.58 -18.63
C GLU A 68 -6.08 -1.22 -17.50
N LEU A 69 -6.21 -2.55 -17.38
CA LEU A 69 -5.32 -3.38 -16.58
C LEU A 69 -4.07 -3.68 -17.41
N THR A 70 -2.93 -3.13 -17.00
CA THR A 70 -1.64 -3.34 -17.65
C THR A 70 -0.71 -4.17 -16.78
N ALA A 71 0.30 -4.79 -17.39
CA ALA A 71 1.25 -5.64 -16.68
C ALA A 71 2.71 -5.34 -17.10
N ALA A 72 3.63 -5.57 -16.18
CA ALA A 72 5.06 -5.53 -16.43
C ALA A 72 5.78 -6.56 -15.55
N GLU A 73 6.84 -7.16 -16.06
CA GLU A 73 7.86 -7.82 -15.25
C GLU A 73 8.80 -6.73 -14.71
N ILE A 74 9.09 -6.78 -13.42
CA ILE A 74 10.10 -5.92 -12.79
C ILE A 74 11.04 -6.79 -11.97
N VAL A 75 12.34 -6.67 -12.24
CA VAL A 75 13.37 -7.34 -11.44
C VAL A 75 14.03 -6.30 -10.53
N VAL A 76 13.98 -6.54 -9.22
CA VAL A 76 14.58 -5.68 -8.20
C VAL A 76 15.78 -6.39 -7.56
N SER A 77 16.91 -5.70 -7.51
CA SER A 77 18.10 -6.15 -6.79
C SER A 77 18.07 -5.65 -5.34
N ILE A 78 18.23 -6.59 -4.43
CA ILE A 78 18.24 -6.38 -2.98
C ILE A 78 19.66 -6.59 -2.45
N PRO A 79 20.22 -5.64 -1.68
CA PRO A 79 21.58 -5.74 -1.16
C PRO A 79 21.81 -6.99 -0.30
N PRO A 80 23.06 -7.48 -0.19
CA PRO A 80 23.39 -8.58 0.72
C PRO A 80 22.95 -8.27 2.16
N ASP A 81 22.47 -9.27 2.90
CA ASP A 81 21.98 -9.12 4.29
C ASP A 81 22.96 -8.38 5.21
N LYS A 82 24.28 -8.58 5.02
CA LYS A 82 25.34 -7.90 5.79
C LYS A 82 25.40 -6.37 5.59
N ASN A 83 24.81 -5.86 4.52
CA ASN A 83 24.86 -4.44 4.12
C ASN A 83 23.51 -3.74 4.28
N ARG A 84 22.47 -4.44 4.74
CA ARG A 84 21.11 -3.91 4.87
C ARG A 84 20.50 -4.19 6.22
N LYS A 85 19.40 -3.49 6.51
CA LYS A 85 18.56 -3.79 7.66
C LYS A 85 17.33 -4.57 7.19
N ILE A 86 17.26 -5.85 7.58
CA ILE A 86 16.12 -6.73 7.29
C ILE A 86 14.82 -6.07 7.76
N GLY A 87 13.78 -6.13 6.93
CA GLY A 87 12.49 -5.48 7.17
C GLY A 87 12.39 -4.02 6.70
N GLN A 88 13.49 -3.42 6.24
CA GLN A 88 13.49 -2.06 5.72
C GLN A 88 13.88 -2.05 4.24
N VAL A 89 13.21 -1.21 3.46
CA VAL A 89 13.67 -0.88 2.11
C VAL A 89 14.79 0.16 2.23
N GLN A 90 16.00 -0.20 1.81
CA GLN A 90 17.11 0.74 1.74
C GLN A 90 16.98 1.57 0.46
N TRP A 91 16.24 2.66 0.56
CA TRP A 91 16.00 3.58 -0.56
C TRP A 91 17.30 4.22 -1.06
N PRO A 92 17.46 4.39 -2.39
CA PRO A 92 18.56 5.16 -2.95
C PRO A 92 18.60 6.58 -2.40
N LYS A 93 19.76 7.02 -1.92
CA LYS A 93 19.94 8.42 -1.49
C LYS A 93 20.19 9.36 -2.66
N ARG A 94 20.68 8.82 -3.77
CA ARG A 94 20.93 9.49 -5.06
C ARG A 94 20.78 8.48 -6.19
N LEU A 95 20.59 8.95 -7.41
CA LEU A 95 20.55 8.10 -8.60
C LEU A 95 21.87 8.22 -9.39
N PRO A 96 22.34 7.12 -10.03
CA PRO A 96 21.81 5.75 -9.93
C PRO A 96 22.04 5.14 -8.54
N ALA A 97 21.24 4.12 -8.20
CA ALA A 97 21.32 3.42 -6.91
C ALA A 97 22.64 2.64 -6.77
N ASP A 98 23.12 2.45 -5.54
CA ASP A 98 24.24 1.53 -5.24
C ASP A 98 23.69 0.13 -4.86
N PRO A 99 23.60 -0.85 -5.78
CA PRO A 99 23.03 -2.18 -5.51
C PRO A 99 23.73 -2.95 -4.39
N SER A 100 24.94 -2.55 -3.98
CA SER A 100 25.64 -3.18 -2.86
C SER A 100 25.10 -2.78 -1.48
N LYS A 101 24.30 -1.70 -1.41
CA LYS A 101 23.80 -1.08 -0.16
C LYS A 101 22.33 -0.66 -0.23
N GLU A 102 21.80 -0.43 -1.41
CA GLU A 102 20.49 0.14 -1.66
C GLU A 102 19.69 -0.76 -2.62
N PHE A 103 18.36 -0.71 -2.52
CA PHE A 103 17.48 -1.36 -3.47
C PHE A 103 17.65 -0.69 -4.84
N SER A 104 17.70 -1.50 -5.88
CA SER A 104 17.95 -1.05 -7.26
C SER A 104 17.07 -1.81 -8.22
N THR A 105 16.67 -1.16 -9.30
CA THR A 105 15.92 -1.83 -10.36
C THR A 105 16.90 -2.42 -11.36
N VAL A 106 16.76 -3.71 -11.67
CA VAL A 106 17.58 -4.42 -12.64
C VAL A 106 16.97 -4.31 -14.03
N SER A 107 15.66 -4.56 -14.15
CA SER A 107 14.93 -4.46 -15.41
C SER A 107 13.46 -4.09 -15.18
N VAL A 108 12.85 -3.53 -16.23
CA VAL A 108 11.42 -3.27 -16.34
C VAL A 108 11.01 -3.67 -17.75
N THR A 109 10.20 -4.72 -17.87
CA THR A 109 9.74 -5.27 -19.16
C THR A 109 8.22 -5.18 -19.22
N PRO A 110 7.64 -4.28 -20.04
CA PRO A 110 6.19 -4.28 -20.27
C PRO A 110 5.74 -5.63 -20.83
N LEU A 111 4.64 -6.17 -20.30
CA LEU A 111 4.01 -7.40 -20.80
C LEU A 111 2.66 -6.99 -21.39
N ALA A 112 2.66 -6.71 -22.69
CA ALA A 112 1.49 -6.19 -23.40
C ALA A 112 0.46 -7.30 -23.67
N GLU A 113 0.95 -8.50 -23.96
CA GLU A 113 0.11 -9.62 -24.39
C GLU A 113 -0.09 -10.64 -23.26
N ARG A 114 -1.26 -11.28 -23.27
CA ARG A 114 -1.60 -12.34 -22.31
C ARG A 114 -0.56 -13.48 -22.33
N ALA A 115 -0.06 -13.83 -23.50
CA ALA A 115 0.93 -14.90 -23.67
C ALA A 115 2.27 -14.58 -22.97
N GLU A 116 2.62 -13.30 -22.83
CA GLU A 116 3.83 -12.84 -22.14
C GLU A 116 3.67 -13.02 -20.62
N VAL A 117 2.51 -12.65 -20.07
CA VAL A 117 2.17 -12.89 -18.65
C VAL A 117 2.14 -14.38 -18.33
N GLU A 118 1.58 -15.20 -19.23
CA GLU A 118 1.57 -16.66 -19.10
C GLU A 118 2.97 -17.28 -19.21
N THR A 119 3.86 -16.66 -19.97
CA THR A 119 5.27 -17.05 -20.08
C THR A 119 6.02 -16.72 -18.80
N TRP A 120 5.91 -15.48 -18.31
CA TRP A 120 6.45 -15.10 -17.01
C TRP A 120 5.97 -16.03 -15.90
N THR A 121 4.66 -16.29 -15.84
CA THR A 121 4.08 -17.17 -14.81
C THR A 121 4.69 -18.58 -14.87
N ARG A 122 4.89 -19.15 -16.05
CA ARG A 122 5.53 -20.47 -16.19
C ARG A 122 6.96 -20.47 -15.65
N ASP A 123 7.72 -19.42 -15.94
CA ASP A 123 9.16 -19.38 -15.70
C ASP A 123 9.47 -18.99 -14.24
N SER A 124 8.61 -18.19 -13.60
CA SER A 124 8.78 -17.74 -12.20
C SER A 124 8.09 -18.65 -11.17
N LEU A 125 7.31 -19.66 -11.61
CA LEU A 125 6.66 -20.60 -10.68
C LEU A 125 7.67 -21.54 -9.99
N PRO A 126 7.65 -21.62 -8.65
CA PRO A 126 8.46 -22.60 -7.93
C PRO A 126 7.92 -24.03 -8.13
N LYS A 127 8.66 -25.03 -7.65
CA LYS A 127 8.22 -26.43 -7.64
C LYS A 127 6.89 -26.64 -6.89
N SER A 128 6.63 -25.83 -5.87
CA SER A 128 5.36 -25.86 -5.12
C SER A 128 4.19 -25.30 -5.92
N ARG A 129 4.44 -24.60 -7.03
CA ARG A 129 3.45 -24.02 -7.95
C ARG A 129 2.52 -22.99 -7.27
N ARG A 130 3.00 -22.40 -6.17
CA ARG A 130 2.29 -21.41 -5.35
C ARG A 130 2.51 -20.00 -5.88
N VAL A 131 1.48 -19.17 -5.82
CA VAL A 131 1.52 -17.74 -6.15
C VAL A 131 1.18 -16.92 -4.91
N LEU A 132 1.94 -15.84 -4.69
CA LEU A 132 1.60 -14.82 -3.70
C LEU A 132 1.20 -13.55 -4.43
N ILE A 133 -0.05 -13.11 -4.25
CA ILE A 133 -0.57 -11.85 -4.77
C ILE A 133 -0.59 -10.82 -3.66
N PHE A 134 0.14 -9.73 -3.80
CA PHE A 134 0.15 -8.62 -2.85
C PHE A 134 -0.67 -7.42 -3.34
N VAL A 135 -1.46 -6.83 -2.44
CA VAL A 135 -2.27 -5.63 -2.70
C VAL A 135 -1.89 -4.54 -1.70
N HIS A 136 -1.29 -3.46 -2.20
CA HIS A 136 -0.80 -2.37 -1.34
C HIS A 136 -1.93 -1.57 -0.68
N GLY A 137 -1.57 -0.84 0.37
CA GLY A 137 -2.47 0.05 1.11
C GLY A 137 -2.47 1.50 0.62
N PHE A 138 -3.17 2.35 1.37
CA PHE A 138 -3.28 3.79 1.14
C PHE A 138 -1.93 4.52 1.15
N ASN A 139 -1.87 5.68 0.50
CA ASN A 139 -0.72 6.59 0.51
C ASN A 139 0.57 5.93 -0.02
N ASN A 140 0.49 5.31 -1.21
CA ASN A 140 1.63 4.64 -1.85
C ASN A 140 1.84 5.13 -3.28
N ARG A 141 3.08 5.50 -3.59
CA ARG A 141 3.52 5.61 -4.99
C ARG A 141 3.64 4.21 -5.59
N TYR A 142 3.79 4.15 -6.91
CA TYR A 142 3.97 2.88 -7.61
C TYR A 142 5.26 2.17 -7.17
N GLU A 143 6.36 2.91 -7.14
CA GLU A 143 7.68 2.43 -6.70
C GLU A 143 7.71 2.03 -5.22
N ASP A 144 6.95 2.71 -4.34
CA ASP A 144 6.83 2.34 -2.93
C ASP A 144 6.26 0.93 -2.80
N ALA A 145 5.20 0.63 -3.56
CA ALA A 145 4.56 -0.67 -3.55
C ALA A 145 5.48 -1.77 -4.12
N VAL A 146 6.17 -1.49 -5.23
CA VAL A 146 7.10 -2.43 -5.88
C VAL A 146 8.26 -2.80 -4.95
N TYR A 147 9.01 -1.81 -4.43
CA TYR A 147 10.17 -2.08 -3.59
C TYR A 147 9.79 -2.73 -2.26
N ARG A 148 8.65 -2.31 -1.68
CA ARG A 148 8.15 -2.94 -0.45
C ARG A 148 7.77 -4.40 -0.67
N PHE A 149 7.12 -4.73 -1.79
CA PHE A 149 6.80 -6.12 -2.07
C PHE A 149 8.05 -6.97 -2.36
N ALA A 150 9.02 -6.43 -3.10
CA ALA A 150 10.33 -7.09 -3.29
C ALA A 150 10.98 -7.43 -1.94
N GLN A 151 10.97 -6.47 -1.01
CA GLN A 151 11.48 -6.65 0.35
C GLN A 151 10.72 -7.74 1.11
N ILE A 152 9.38 -7.75 1.05
CA ILE A 152 8.55 -8.77 1.72
C ILE A 152 8.85 -10.16 1.17
N VAL A 153 8.92 -10.33 -0.14
CA VAL A 153 9.20 -11.61 -0.79
C VAL A 153 10.58 -12.13 -0.38
N HIS A 154 11.61 -11.29 -0.51
CA HIS A 154 12.97 -11.66 -0.15
C HIS A 154 13.12 -11.98 1.33
N ASP A 155 12.57 -11.16 2.21
CA ASP A 155 12.71 -11.35 3.66
C ASP A 155 11.84 -12.50 4.17
N SER A 156 10.67 -12.76 3.58
CA SER A 156 9.87 -13.92 3.96
C SER A 156 10.48 -15.24 3.50
N ARG A 157 11.31 -15.22 2.44
CA ARG A 157 11.83 -16.42 1.77
C ARG A 157 10.70 -17.38 1.36
N ALA A 158 9.52 -16.82 1.09
CA ALA A 158 8.37 -17.61 0.69
C ALA A 158 8.65 -18.26 -0.68
N ASP A 159 8.43 -19.57 -0.77
CA ASP A 159 8.55 -20.34 -2.01
C ASP A 159 7.28 -20.16 -2.84
N VAL A 160 7.20 -19.01 -3.52
CA VAL A 160 6.05 -18.51 -4.29
C VAL A 160 6.50 -17.72 -5.52
N ALA A 161 5.70 -17.70 -6.58
CA ALA A 161 5.81 -16.70 -7.63
C ALA A 161 5.17 -15.37 -7.13
N PRO A 162 5.89 -14.24 -7.13
CA PRO A 162 5.40 -13.00 -6.57
C PRO A 162 4.68 -12.13 -7.61
N ILE A 163 3.40 -11.84 -7.35
CA ILE A 163 2.58 -10.91 -8.14
C ILE A 163 2.15 -9.75 -7.25
N ILE A 164 2.24 -8.52 -7.72
CA ILE A 164 1.68 -7.35 -7.04
C ILE A 164 0.62 -6.68 -7.89
N PHE A 165 -0.52 -6.39 -7.28
CA PHE A 165 -1.54 -5.54 -7.84
C PHE A 165 -1.42 -4.13 -7.26
N THR A 166 -1.27 -3.14 -8.14
CA THR A 166 -1.20 -1.73 -7.75
C THR A 166 -2.39 -0.95 -8.30
N TRP A 167 -3.08 -0.24 -7.41
CA TRP A 167 -4.23 0.60 -7.74
C TRP A 167 -3.89 2.09 -7.60
N PRO A 168 -4.64 3.03 -8.21
CA PRO A 168 -4.30 4.45 -8.23
C PRO A 168 -4.35 5.09 -6.85
N SER A 169 -3.16 5.32 -6.28
CA SER A 169 -2.98 6.09 -5.05
C SER A 169 -2.15 7.33 -5.33
N ARG A 170 -2.64 8.48 -4.88
CA ARG A 170 -1.95 9.77 -5.00
C ARG A 170 -0.83 9.96 -3.98
N ALA A 171 -0.55 8.97 -3.14
CA ALA A 171 0.53 9.03 -2.15
C ALA A 171 0.43 10.29 -1.26
N SER A 172 -0.78 10.63 -0.83
CA SER A 172 -1.12 11.82 -0.06
C SER A 172 -2.18 11.49 0.97
N ILE A 173 -1.96 11.86 2.23
CA ILE A 173 -2.97 11.63 3.28
C ILE A 173 -4.27 12.40 3.03
N PHE A 174 -4.19 13.52 2.29
CA PHE A 174 -5.32 14.39 1.99
C PHE A 174 -6.18 13.87 0.84
N ASP A 175 -5.65 12.94 0.04
CA ASP A 175 -6.36 12.33 -1.08
C ASP A 175 -7.05 11.02 -0.67
N TYR A 176 -7.30 10.79 0.63
CA TYR A 176 -7.95 9.58 1.16
C TYR A 176 -9.24 9.20 0.42
N ASN A 177 -10.15 10.15 0.19
CA ASN A 177 -11.40 9.88 -0.52
C ASN A 177 -11.15 9.51 -1.98
N TYR A 178 -10.21 10.17 -2.65
CA TYR A 178 -9.84 9.82 -4.01
C TYR A 178 -9.27 8.39 -4.07
N ASP A 179 -8.33 8.07 -3.20
CA ASP A 179 -7.70 6.75 -3.10
C ASP A 179 -8.76 5.68 -2.82
N LYS A 180 -9.69 5.92 -1.89
CA LYS A 180 -10.83 5.03 -1.62
C LYS A 180 -11.66 4.77 -2.88
N GLU A 181 -12.08 5.81 -3.59
CA GLU A 181 -12.83 5.64 -4.84
C GLU A 181 -11.98 4.95 -5.94
N SER A 182 -10.66 5.15 -5.93
CA SER A 182 -9.73 4.49 -6.86
C SER A 182 -9.53 3.01 -6.54
N THR A 183 -9.66 2.61 -5.27
CA THR A 183 -9.73 1.18 -4.93
C THR A 183 -10.98 0.53 -5.52
N ASN A 184 -12.15 1.16 -5.38
CA ASN A 184 -13.39 0.68 -5.99
C ASN A 184 -13.29 0.63 -7.52
N TYR A 185 -12.71 1.67 -8.13
CA TYR A 185 -12.43 1.71 -9.58
C TYR A 185 -11.60 0.50 -10.05
N SER A 186 -10.68 0.02 -9.21
CA SER A 186 -9.74 -1.05 -9.55
C SER A 186 -10.24 -2.45 -9.22
N ARG A 187 -11.43 -2.59 -8.63
CA ARG A 187 -12.01 -3.87 -8.17
C ARG A 187 -12.09 -4.91 -9.29
N ASP A 188 -12.66 -4.53 -10.43
CA ASP A 188 -12.92 -5.47 -11.52
C ASP A 188 -11.61 -5.96 -12.16
N ALA A 189 -10.60 -5.10 -12.19
CA ALA A 189 -9.25 -5.46 -12.64
C ALA A 189 -8.56 -6.41 -11.65
N LEU A 190 -8.70 -6.18 -10.34
CA LEU A 190 -8.20 -7.13 -9.34
C LEU A 190 -8.90 -8.48 -9.46
N GLU A 191 -10.23 -8.51 -9.58
CA GLU A 191 -10.97 -9.76 -9.80
C GLU A 191 -10.47 -10.49 -11.05
N THR A 192 -10.24 -9.76 -12.15
CA THR A 192 -9.70 -10.31 -13.40
C THR A 192 -8.32 -10.94 -13.18
N LEU A 193 -7.41 -10.27 -12.44
CA LEU A 193 -6.11 -10.83 -12.09
C LEU A 193 -6.24 -12.11 -11.25
N LEU A 194 -7.07 -12.08 -10.20
CA LEU A 194 -7.28 -13.23 -9.31
C LEU A 194 -7.85 -14.43 -10.08
N ARG A 195 -8.85 -14.19 -10.92
CA ARG A 195 -9.48 -15.19 -11.78
C ARG A 195 -8.48 -15.81 -12.73
N ARG A 196 -7.75 -15.00 -13.52
CA ARG A 196 -6.76 -15.48 -14.48
C ARG A 196 -5.67 -16.32 -13.81
N THR A 197 -5.19 -15.86 -12.65
CA THR A 197 -4.18 -16.61 -11.87
C THR A 197 -4.73 -17.96 -11.40
N ALA A 198 -5.98 -18.00 -10.91
CA ALA A 198 -6.60 -19.23 -10.45
C ALA A 198 -6.95 -20.20 -11.60
N GLU A 199 -7.27 -19.69 -12.78
CA GLU A 199 -7.58 -20.49 -13.98
C GLU A 199 -6.34 -21.10 -14.62
N ASP A 200 -5.15 -20.51 -14.42
CA ASP A 200 -3.90 -21.04 -14.98
C ASP A 200 -3.64 -22.48 -14.51
N PRO A 201 -3.58 -23.47 -15.43
CA PRO A 201 -3.42 -24.88 -15.06
C PRO A 201 -2.07 -25.18 -14.40
N ARG A 202 -1.08 -24.28 -14.50
CA ARG A 202 0.24 -24.38 -13.86
C ARG A 202 0.22 -23.90 -12.42
N VAL A 203 -0.72 -23.05 -12.02
CA VAL A 203 -0.85 -22.62 -10.61
C VAL A 203 -1.61 -23.69 -9.81
N SER A 204 -1.10 -24.06 -8.63
CA SER A 204 -1.73 -25.00 -7.70
C SER A 204 -2.45 -24.31 -6.54
N ASP A 205 -1.90 -23.19 -6.07
CA ASP A 205 -2.35 -22.45 -4.89
C ASP A 205 -2.11 -20.95 -5.07
N VAL A 206 -3.09 -20.15 -4.67
CA VAL A 206 -3.04 -18.69 -4.65
C VAL A 206 -3.25 -18.23 -3.22
N THR A 207 -2.25 -17.53 -2.69
CA THR A 207 -2.34 -16.79 -1.44
C THR A 207 -2.40 -15.30 -1.74
N ILE A 208 -3.36 -14.60 -1.14
CA ILE A 208 -3.49 -13.14 -1.26
C ILE A 208 -3.04 -12.50 0.04
N MET A 209 -2.17 -11.51 -0.03
CA MET A 209 -1.80 -10.64 1.09
C MET A 209 -2.20 -9.21 0.77
N ALA A 210 -3.09 -8.62 1.57
CA ALA A 210 -3.55 -7.26 1.37
C ALA A 210 -3.28 -6.41 2.62
N HIS A 211 -2.90 -5.15 2.41
CA HIS A 211 -2.57 -4.25 3.52
C HIS A 211 -3.51 -3.05 3.56
N SER A 212 -4.00 -2.68 4.76
CA SER A 212 -4.78 -1.47 4.97
C SER A 212 -5.94 -1.37 3.98
N MET A 213 -6.06 -0.28 3.21
CA MET A 213 -7.10 -0.07 2.20
C MET A 213 -7.05 -1.08 1.03
N GLY A 214 -5.92 -1.74 0.80
CA GLY A 214 -5.84 -2.87 -0.13
C GLY A 214 -6.73 -4.05 0.30
N SER A 215 -6.99 -4.18 1.61
CA SER A 215 -7.89 -5.20 2.16
C SER A 215 -9.33 -4.97 1.71
N TRP A 216 -9.77 -3.71 1.67
CA TRP A 216 -11.11 -3.33 1.20
C TRP A 216 -11.38 -3.84 -0.21
N VAL A 217 -10.52 -3.48 -1.18
CA VAL A 217 -10.70 -3.89 -2.58
C VAL A 217 -10.50 -5.39 -2.78
N THR A 218 -9.63 -6.02 -1.99
CA THR A 218 -9.43 -7.48 -2.03
C THR A 218 -10.70 -8.22 -1.63
N VAL A 219 -11.30 -7.86 -0.48
CA VAL A 219 -12.55 -8.50 -0.03
C VAL A 219 -13.68 -8.21 -1.02
N GLU A 220 -13.77 -7.00 -1.54
CA GLU A 220 -14.78 -6.64 -2.53
C GLU A 220 -14.62 -7.40 -3.86
N ALA A 221 -13.39 -7.62 -4.34
CA ALA A 221 -13.12 -8.43 -5.53
C ALA A 221 -13.49 -9.91 -5.32
N LEU A 222 -13.19 -10.47 -4.15
CA LEU A 222 -13.58 -11.85 -3.79
C LEU A 222 -15.10 -12.00 -3.65
N ARG A 223 -15.77 -11.01 -3.05
CA ARG A 223 -17.23 -10.93 -2.99
C ARG A 223 -17.84 -10.90 -4.39
N GLN A 224 -17.31 -10.07 -5.29
CA GLN A 224 -17.79 -9.97 -6.66
C GLN A 224 -17.60 -11.28 -7.43
N MET A 225 -16.43 -11.91 -7.31
CA MET A 225 -16.15 -13.24 -7.87
C MET A 225 -17.18 -14.26 -7.39
N ALA A 226 -17.43 -14.31 -6.07
CA ALA A 226 -18.39 -15.23 -5.49
C ALA A 226 -19.83 -15.02 -5.98
N ILE A 227 -20.26 -13.77 -6.20
CA ILE A 227 -21.58 -13.49 -6.78
C ILE A 227 -21.64 -13.95 -8.24
N ARG A 228 -20.60 -13.67 -9.02
CA ARG A 228 -20.55 -13.99 -10.45
C ARG A 228 -20.48 -15.50 -10.71
N ASP A 229 -19.68 -16.21 -9.90
CA ASP A 229 -19.37 -17.62 -10.14
C ASP A 229 -20.05 -18.58 -9.15
N GLY A 230 -20.81 -18.07 -8.19
CA GLY A 230 -21.39 -18.83 -7.09
C GLY A 230 -20.39 -19.28 -6.01
N ARG A 231 -19.10 -18.91 -6.15
CA ARG A 231 -18.01 -19.24 -5.21
C ARG A 231 -16.76 -18.41 -5.49
N VAL A 232 -15.86 -18.31 -4.51
CA VAL A 232 -14.48 -17.90 -4.76
C VAL A 232 -13.74 -19.03 -5.50
N ALA A 233 -12.82 -18.69 -6.40
CA ALA A 233 -12.04 -19.68 -7.14
C ALA A 233 -11.29 -20.64 -6.18
N PRO A 234 -11.40 -21.98 -6.34
CA PRO A 234 -10.88 -22.94 -5.36
C PRO A 234 -9.37 -22.91 -5.11
N LYS A 235 -8.59 -22.37 -6.05
CA LYS A 235 -7.14 -22.24 -5.86
C LYS A 235 -6.79 -21.09 -4.93
N ILE A 236 -7.69 -20.13 -4.73
CA ILE A 236 -7.53 -19.08 -3.73
C ILE A 236 -7.82 -19.73 -2.38
N ASN A 237 -6.78 -20.14 -1.67
CA ASN A 237 -6.91 -20.89 -0.42
C ASN A 237 -6.74 -20.02 0.81
N ASN A 238 -5.86 -19.01 0.73
CA ASN A 238 -5.48 -18.18 1.86
C ASN A 238 -5.60 -16.69 1.52
N VAL A 239 -6.25 -15.94 2.41
CA VAL A 239 -6.35 -14.47 2.35
C VAL A 239 -5.84 -13.90 3.65
N ILE A 240 -4.76 -13.14 3.57
CA ILE A 240 -4.09 -12.50 4.69
C ILE A 240 -4.37 -11.01 4.62
N LEU A 241 -5.07 -10.46 5.62
CA LEU A 241 -5.34 -9.04 5.72
C LEU A 241 -4.49 -8.45 6.85
N ALA A 242 -3.55 -7.57 6.50
CA ALA A 242 -2.69 -6.88 7.46
C ALA A 242 -3.25 -5.48 7.76
N SER A 243 -3.57 -5.21 9.03
CA SER A 243 -4.17 -3.95 9.50
C SER A 243 -5.32 -3.47 8.58
N PRO A 244 -6.36 -4.30 8.30
CA PRO A 244 -7.37 -3.97 7.31
C PRO A 244 -8.11 -2.66 7.61
N ASP A 245 -8.04 -1.71 6.66
CA ASP A 245 -8.82 -0.45 6.68
C ASP A 245 -10.18 -0.70 6.03
N LEU A 246 -10.95 -1.59 6.66
CA LEU A 246 -12.25 -2.06 6.22
C LEU A 246 -13.21 -1.93 7.41
N ASP A 247 -14.37 -1.36 7.13
CA ASP A 247 -15.48 -1.26 8.08
C ASP A 247 -15.97 -2.67 8.47
N VAL A 248 -16.22 -2.90 9.76
CA VAL A 248 -16.58 -4.23 10.28
C VAL A 248 -17.95 -4.69 9.80
N ASP A 249 -18.93 -3.78 9.72
CA ASP A 249 -20.28 -4.10 9.25
C ASP A 249 -20.28 -4.37 7.75
N VAL A 250 -19.50 -3.58 7.00
CA VAL A 250 -19.28 -3.84 5.57
C VAL A 250 -18.61 -5.20 5.37
N PHE A 251 -17.56 -5.51 6.13
CA PHE A 251 -16.92 -6.82 6.07
C PHE A 251 -17.93 -7.94 6.35
N GLY A 252 -18.81 -7.78 7.34
CA GLY A 252 -19.88 -8.73 7.64
C GLY A 252 -20.80 -8.97 6.43
N LYS A 253 -21.23 -7.92 5.74
CA LYS A 253 -22.06 -8.04 4.52
C LYS A 253 -21.31 -8.66 3.34
N GLN A 254 -20.04 -8.32 3.18
CA GLN A 254 -19.20 -8.93 2.15
C GLN A 254 -18.98 -10.42 2.45
N TRP A 255 -18.79 -10.77 3.72
CA TRP A 255 -18.64 -12.14 4.19
C TRP A 255 -19.88 -12.98 3.90
N GLU A 256 -21.07 -12.49 4.24
CA GLU A 256 -22.34 -13.16 3.92
C GLU A 256 -22.48 -13.40 2.41
N ALA A 257 -22.21 -12.38 1.60
CA ALA A 257 -22.36 -12.44 0.16
C ALA A 257 -21.34 -13.34 -0.56
N MET A 258 -20.19 -13.65 0.06
CA MET A 258 -19.23 -14.62 -0.49
C MET A 258 -19.75 -16.07 -0.46
N GLY A 259 -20.86 -16.35 0.22
CA GLY A 259 -21.44 -17.69 0.29
C GLY A 259 -20.60 -18.67 1.11
N PRO A 260 -20.94 -19.97 1.17
CA PRO A 260 -20.29 -20.93 2.07
C PRO A 260 -18.85 -21.30 1.67
N ASN A 261 -18.50 -21.19 0.39
CA ASN A 261 -17.22 -21.63 -0.17
C ASN A 261 -16.19 -20.48 -0.16
N LYS A 262 -15.70 -20.13 1.03
CA LYS A 262 -14.74 -19.05 1.24
C LYS A 262 -13.31 -19.56 1.41
N PRO A 263 -12.28 -18.78 1.03
CA PRO A 263 -10.90 -19.07 1.40
C PRO A 263 -10.71 -18.93 2.91
N LYS A 264 -9.57 -19.41 3.43
CA LYS A 264 -9.17 -19.20 4.81
C LYS A 264 -8.69 -17.76 4.99
N PHE A 265 -9.38 -17.01 5.85
CA PHE A 265 -8.98 -15.65 6.20
C PHE A 265 -8.12 -15.64 7.45
N THR A 266 -7.00 -14.91 7.38
CA THR A 266 -6.18 -14.54 8.53
C THR A 266 -6.10 -13.02 8.64
N LEU A 267 -6.49 -12.46 9.78
CA LEU A 267 -6.42 -11.04 10.08
C LEU A 267 -5.25 -10.78 11.03
N PHE A 268 -4.32 -9.92 10.63
CA PHE A 268 -3.38 -9.31 11.56
C PHE A 268 -3.97 -7.98 12.02
N VAL A 269 -4.30 -7.89 13.29
CA VAL A 269 -4.89 -6.71 13.92
C VAL A 269 -3.92 -6.10 14.92
N SER A 270 -4.03 -4.79 15.13
CA SER A 270 -3.24 -4.07 16.13
C SER A 270 -4.08 -2.93 16.69
N ARG A 271 -4.36 -2.98 18.00
CA ARG A 271 -5.16 -1.95 18.67
C ARG A 271 -4.47 -0.58 18.67
N ASP A 272 -3.13 -0.59 18.64
CA ASP A 272 -2.30 0.61 18.67
C ASP A 272 -1.94 1.15 17.26
N ASP A 273 -2.61 0.68 16.20
CA ASP A 273 -2.30 1.11 14.83
C ASP A 273 -2.63 2.59 14.61
N ARG A 274 -1.59 3.41 14.49
CA ARG A 274 -1.71 4.86 14.29
C ARG A 274 -2.21 5.24 12.90
N ALA A 275 -1.96 4.44 11.88
CA ALA A 275 -2.40 4.73 10.51
C ALA A 275 -3.92 4.54 10.39
N LEU A 276 -4.45 3.46 10.98
CA LEU A 276 -5.90 3.23 11.05
C LEU A 276 -6.62 4.25 11.94
N SER A 277 -5.95 4.79 12.96
CA SER A 277 -6.51 5.89 13.76
C SER A 277 -6.76 7.16 12.94
N ILE A 278 -5.97 7.39 11.88
CA ILE A 278 -6.20 8.50 10.94
C ILE A 278 -7.38 8.18 10.02
N SER A 279 -7.44 6.96 9.46
CA SER A 279 -8.53 6.58 8.54
C SER A 279 -9.90 6.56 9.24
N ARG A 280 -9.98 6.09 10.49
CA ARG A 280 -11.17 6.19 11.35
C ARG A 280 -11.69 7.62 11.40
N ARG A 281 -10.82 8.58 11.73
CA ARG A 281 -11.20 10.00 11.90
C ARG A 281 -11.74 10.58 10.60
N ILE A 282 -11.07 10.29 9.48
CA ILE A 282 -11.51 10.76 8.16
C ILE A 282 -12.84 10.13 7.76
N SER A 283 -13.09 8.88 8.15
CA SER A 283 -14.29 8.12 7.78
C SER A 283 -15.44 8.20 8.80
N GLY A 284 -15.49 9.25 9.63
CA GLY A 284 -16.60 9.46 10.55
C GLY A 284 -16.55 8.62 11.83
N ASN A 285 -15.35 8.26 12.28
CA ASN A 285 -15.08 7.53 13.53
C ASN A 285 -15.66 6.10 13.59
N VAL A 286 -15.85 5.46 12.43
CA VAL A 286 -16.34 4.08 12.35
C VAL A 286 -15.23 3.08 12.70
N GLU A 287 -15.60 1.97 13.32
CA GLU A 287 -14.67 0.93 13.73
C GLU A 287 -14.06 0.21 12.53
N ARG A 288 -12.75 -0.04 12.59
CA ARG A 288 -12.00 -0.71 11.52
C ARG A 288 -11.64 -2.12 11.92
N LEU A 289 -11.78 -3.04 10.99
CA LEU A 289 -11.45 -4.45 11.16
C LEU A 289 -10.02 -4.66 11.65
N GLY A 290 -9.08 -3.81 11.26
CA GLY A 290 -7.69 -3.88 11.72
C GLY A 290 -7.43 -3.41 13.16
N GLN A 291 -8.41 -2.80 13.81
CA GLN A 291 -8.31 -2.23 15.16
C GLN A 291 -9.31 -2.82 16.16
N ILE A 292 -10.10 -3.82 15.77
CA ILE A 292 -11.02 -4.49 16.69
C ILE A 292 -10.24 -5.15 17.82
N ASP A 293 -10.86 -5.28 18.99
CA ASP A 293 -10.41 -6.22 20.01
C ASP A 293 -11.06 -7.59 19.73
N PRO A 294 -10.30 -8.59 19.22
CA PRO A 294 -10.87 -9.88 18.86
C PRO A 294 -11.31 -10.70 20.08
N THR A 295 -10.98 -10.23 21.30
CA THR A 295 -11.41 -10.86 22.54
C THR A 295 -12.76 -10.32 23.02
N GLN A 296 -13.31 -9.25 22.45
CA GLN A 296 -14.58 -8.68 22.92
C GLN A 296 -15.78 -9.17 22.10
N GLU A 297 -16.94 -9.24 22.73
CA GLU A 297 -18.21 -9.51 22.02
C GLU A 297 -18.72 -8.22 21.35
N PRO A 298 -19.38 -8.30 20.17
CA PRO A 298 -19.73 -9.51 19.43
C PRO A 298 -18.61 -10.07 18.52
N TYR A 299 -17.44 -9.42 18.49
CA TYR A 299 -16.36 -9.75 17.54
C TYR A 299 -15.81 -11.15 17.71
N ARG A 300 -15.56 -11.58 18.96
CA ARG A 300 -15.06 -12.93 19.27
C ARG A 300 -15.95 -14.01 18.66
N THR A 301 -17.23 -14.02 19.02
CA THR A 301 -18.19 -15.02 18.55
C THR A 301 -18.36 -14.96 17.03
N ASN A 302 -18.42 -13.76 16.43
CA ASN A 302 -18.63 -13.62 14.99
C ASN A 302 -17.43 -14.13 14.18
N LEU A 303 -16.20 -13.82 14.61
CA LEU A 303 -14.97 -14.27 13.95
C LEU A 303 -14.77 -15.78 14.09
N GLU A 304 -15.06 -16.35 15.27
CA GLU A 304 -15.01 -17.79 15.52
C GLU A 304 -16.03 -18.56 14.68
N LYS A 305 -17.29 -18.11 14.64
CA LYS A 305 -18.33 -18.70 13.77
C LYS A 305 -17.97 -18.62 12.29
N ALA A 306 -17.29 -17.55 11.89
CA ALA A 306 -16.79 -17.39 10.54
C ALA A 306 -15.56 -18.25 10.23
N GLY A 307 -14.92 -18.87 11.23
CA GLY A 307 -13.66 -19.60 11.04
C GLY A 307 -12.51 -18.68 10.62
N ILE A 308 -12.57 -17.39 10.95
CA ILE A 308 -11.54 -16.41 10.63
C ILE A 308 -10.45 -16.50 11.69
N THR A 309 -9.22 -16.71 11.25
CA THR A 309 -8.05 -16.66 12.15
C THR A 309 -7.71 -15.20 12.42
N VAL A 310 -7.58 -14.80 13.68
CA VAL A 310 -7.16 -13.45 14.06
C VAL A 310 -5.90 -13.56 14.90
N LEU A 311 -4.89 -12.81 14.49
CA LEU A 311 -3.59 -12.68 15.14
C LEU A 311 -3.46 -11.24 15.63
N ASP A 312 -3.61 -11.03 16.93
CA ASP A 312 -3.40 -9.73 17.56
C ASP A 312 -1.90 -9.50 17.74
N LEU A 313 -1.34 -8.58 16.95
CA LEU A 313 0.07 -8.22 17.00
C LEU A 313 0.44 -7.58 18.34
N THR A 314 -0.47 -6.85 18.98
CA THR A 314 -0.28 -6.29 20.33
C THR A 314 -0.13 -7.41 21.35
N ALA A 315 -0.89 -8.51 21.20
CA ALA A 315 -0.82 -9.67 22.10
C ALA A 315 0.39 -10.58 21.83
N LEU A 316 0.78 -10.76 20.56
CA LEU A 316 1.95 -11.56 20.18
C LEU A 316 3.26 -10.95 20.69
N GLN A 317 3.37 -9.63 20.72
CA GLN A 317 4.53 -8.94 21.29
C GLN A 317 4.65 -9.07 22.81
N THR A 318 3.51 -9.26 23.49
CA THR A 318 3.46 -9.42 24.96
C THR A 318 3.51 -10.88 25.41
N GLY A 319 3.62 -11.83 24.47
CA GLY A 319 3.82 -13.25 24.76
C GLY A 319 2.53 -14.03 25.06
N ASP A 320 1.37 -13.58 24.57
CA ASP A 320 0.09 -14.27 24.79
C ASP A 320 0.05 -15.70 24.22
N ARG A 321 -0.23 -16.68 25.09
CA ARG A 321 -0.14 -18.12 24.75
C ARG A 321 -1.15 -18.55 23.68
N LEU A 322 -2.35 -17.96 23.66
CA LEU A 322 -3.40 -18.33 22.71
C LEU A 322 -3.06 -17.86 21.29
N ASN A 323 -2.64 -16.60 21.15
CA ASN A 323 -2.18 -16.05 19.87
C ASN A 323 -0.92 -16.79 19.37
N HIS A 324 0.01 -17.15 20.26
CA HIS A 324 1.15 -17.99 19.90
C HIS A 324 0.74 -19.37 19.38
N GLY A 325 -0.27 -20.01 19.97
CA GLY A 325 -0.82 -21.29 19.49
C GLY A 325 -1.42 -21.16 18.09
N LYS A 326 -2.33 -20.20 17.88
CA LYS A 326 -2.94 -19.91 16.56
C LYS A 326 -1.88 -19.61 15.50
N PHE A 327 -0.87 -18.83 15.86
CA PHE A 327 0.25 -18.51 14.98
C PHE A 327 1.09 -19.75 14.64
N ALA A 328 1.40 -20.60 15.63
CA ALA A 328 2.14 -21.84 15.44
C ALA A 328 1.37 -22.90 14.61
N GLU A 329 0.05 -22.84 14.58
CA GLU A 329 -0.80 -23.72 13.77
C GLU A 329 -1.12 -23.14 12.37
N SER A 330 -0.80 -21.87 12.13
CA SER A 330 -1.10 -21.19 10.86
C SER A 330 -0.31 -21.77 9.67
N PRO A 331 -0.80 -21.60 8.42
CA PRO A 331 -0.05 -21.96 7.22
C PRO A 331 1.36 -21.35 7.20
N GLU A 332 2.30 -22.02 6.55
CA GLU A 332 3.71 -21.59 6.46
C GLU A 332 3.84 -20.13 6.00
N VAL A 333 3.14 -19.74 4.94
CA VAL A 333 3.16 -18.36 4.42
C VAL A 333 2.67 -17.33 5.44
N VAL A 334 1.66 -17.67 6.25
CA VAL A 334 1.17 -16.82 7.35
C VAL A 334 2.24 -16.67 8.43
N LYS A 335 2.94 -17.75 8.78
CA LYS A 335 4.04 -17.72 9.76
C LYS A 335 5.19 -16.86 9.28
N LEU A 336 5.62 -17.05 8.03
CA LEU A 336 6.73 -16.30 7.45
C LEU A 336 6.41 -14.79 7.43
N LEU A 337 5.21 -14.42 6.97
CA LEU A 337 4.77 -13.03 6.93
C LEU A 337 4.52 -12.47 8.33
N GLY A 338 3.85 -13.22 9.21
CA GLY A 338 3.56 -12.79 10.57
C GLY A 338 4.81 -12.60 11.42
N ASN A 339 5.83 -13.45 11.29
CA ASN A 339 7.14 -13.26 11.96
C ASN A 339 7.75 -11.90 11.63
N ARG A 340 7.58 -11.43 10.38
CA ARG A 340 8.04 -10.11 9.96
C ARG A 340 7.21 -8.99 10.59
N LEU A 341 5.89 -9.13 10.61
CA LEU A 341 5.00 -8.14 11.25
C LEU A 341 5.24 -8.02 12.76
N ILE A 342 5.40 -9.15 13.46
CA ILE A 342 5.71 -9.21 14.89
C ILE A 342 7.05 -8.51 15.18
N ALA A 343 8.05 -8.68 14.32
CA ALA A 343 9.35 -8.00 14.41
C ALA A 343 9.28 -6.49 14.10
N GLY A 344 8.10 -5.92 13.88
CA GLY A 344 7.88 -4.49 13.64
C GLY A 344 8.14 -4.05 12.20
N GLN A 345 8.22 -4.98 11.25
CA GLN A 345 8.33 -4.64 9.83
C GLN A 345 7.05 -3.96 9.35
N THR A 346 7.18 -2.79 8.72
CA THR A 346 6.05 -2.12 8.08
C THR A 346 5.69 -2.79 6.75
N VAL A 347 4.39 -2.86 6.43
CA VAL A 347 3.90 -3.41 5.15
C VAL A 347 3.81 -2.32 4.06
N THR A 348 4.10 -1.08 4.43
CA THR A 348 4.08 0.10 3.55
C THR A 348 5.27 1.01 3.84
N ASP A 349 5.75 1.71 2.82
CA ASP A 349 6.85 2.68 2.89
C ASP A 349 6.40 4.14 2.84
N SER A 350 5.09 4.36 3.02
CA SER A 350 4.43 5.66 2.99
C SER A 350 5.11 6.66 3.91
N ASP A 351 5.93 7.55 3.34
CA ASP A 351 6.60 8.60 4.09
C ASP A 351 5.60 9.73 4.37
N VAL A 352 5.00 9.75 5.57
CA VAL A 352 4.09 10.84 5.97
C VAL A 352 4.95 12.02 6.40
N GLY A 353 5.02 13.05 5.55
CA GLY A 353 5.82 14.25 5.78
C GLY A 353 5.41 15.01 7.04
N LEU A 354 6.34 15.81 7.62
CA LEU A 354 6.04 16.60 8.83
C LEU A 354 4.86 17.56 8.63
N GLY A 355 4.72 18.14 7.43
CA GLY A 355 3.60 19.01 7.06
C GLY A 355 2.25 18.29 7.06
N GLU A 356 2.21 17.08 6.48
CA GLU A 356 1.04 16.19 6.50
C GLU A 356 0.64 15.81 7.93
N ARG A 357 1.60 15.47 8.80
CA ARG A 357 1.33 15.12 10.21
C ARG A 357 0.71 16.29 10.98
N VAL A 358 1.24 17.50 10.81
CA VAL A 358 0.71 18.70 11.47
C VAL A 358 -0.68 19.05 10.92
N GLY A 359 -0.89 18.94 9.61
CA GLY A 359 -2.20 19.14 8.98
C GLY A 359 -3.26 18.14 9.47
N ALA A 360 -2.91 16.87 9.63
CA ALA A 360 -3.82 15.85 10.16
C ALA A 360 -4.25 16.12 11.62
N VAL A 361 -3.36 16.70 12.44
CA VAL A 361 -3.71 17.14 13.81
C VAL A 361 -4.66 18.34 13.77
N ALA A 362 -4.44 19.30 12.88
CA ALA A 362 -5.31 20.46 12.70
C ALA A 362 -6.73 20.10 12.25
N LEU A 363 -6.88 19.08 11.40
CA LEU A 363 -8.19 18.51 11.03
C LEU A 363 -8.93 17.92 12.24
N GLY A 364 -8.22 17.34 13.20
CA GLY A 364 -8.80 16.81 14.45
C GLY A 364 -9.30 17.90 15.42
N THR A 365 -8.74 19.11 15.34
CA THR A 365 -9.18 20.26 16.17
C THR A 365 -10.32 21.06 15.55
N ALA A 366 -10.63 20.86 14.27
CA ALA A 366 -11.64 21.63 13.54
C ALA A 366 -13.09 21.14 13.75
N GLN A 367 -13.32 20.04 14.48
CA GLN A 367 -14.67 19.51 14.74
C GLN A 367 -15.39 20.16 15.94
N THR A 368 -14.79 21.15 16.61
CA THR A 368 -15.48 21.93 17.64
C THR A 368 -15.95 23.28 17.10
N VAL A 369 -17.24 23.31 16.71
CA VAL A 369 -18.14 24.48 16.52
C VAL A 369 -18.09 25.22 15.17
N GLY A 370 -19.19 25.08 14.39
CA GLY A 370 -19.79 26.15 13.59
C GLY A 370 -19.15 26.55 12.24
N SER A 371 -19.83 26.21 11.15
CA SER A 371 -19.83 26.76 9.78
C SER A 371 -18.73 27.75 9.30
N ALA A 372 -18.19 27.43 8.12
CA ALA A 372 -17.48 28.30 7.17
C ALA A 372 -16.16 28.94 7.65
N ALA A 373 -15.08 28.17 7.60
CA ALA A 373 -13.73 28.70 7.46
C ALA A 373 -13.03 28.01 6.29
N SER A 374 -12.88 28.73 5.18
CA SER A 374 -11.95 28.37 4.10
C SER A 374 -10.54 28.36 4.68
N ILE A 375 -9.97 27.18 4.90
CA ILE A 375 -8.61 27.05 5.42
C ILE A 375 -7.63 27.34 4.28
N ALA A 376 -7.27 28.61 4.14
CA ALA A 376 -6.00 29.03 3.55
C ALA A 376 -4.90 28.82 4.60
N VAL A 377 -4.48 27.58 4.81
CA VAL A 377 -3.27 27.26 5.59
C VAL A 377 -2.38 26.40 4.71
N SER A 378 -1.67 27.03 3.78
CA SER A 378 -0.61 26.37 3.01
C SER A 378 0.66 27.20 2.87
N THR A 379 0.65 28.49 3.23
CA THR A 379 1.75 29.39 2.85
C THR A 379 3.09 29.14 3.55
N PRO A 380 3.18 28.70 4.83
CA PRO A 380 4.48 28.36 5.42
C PRO A 380 4.94 26.92 5.13
N ILE A 381 4.02 25.94 5.05
CA ILE A 381 4.38 24.51 4.99
C ILE A 381 4.94 24.10 3.62
N LEU A 382 4.47 24.73 2.54
CA LEU A 382 4.95 24.51 1.17
C LEU A 382 6.44 24.82 0.97
N ILE A 383 6.99 25.66 1.84
CA ILE A 383 8.41 26.06 1.80
C ILE A 383 9.29 24.92 2.33
N PHE A 384 8.80 24.11 3.28
CA PHE A 384 9.63 23.19 4.06
C PHE A 384 9.43 21.69 3.75
N ASP A 385 8.35 21.29 3.07
CA ASP A 385 8.11 19.89 2.71
C ASP A 385 7.94 19.69 1.19
N PRO A 386 8.91 19.06 0.50
CA PRO A 386 8.83 18.76 -0.93
C PRO A 386 7.61 17.91 -1.31
N LYS A 387 7.19 16.98 -0.46
CA LYS A 387 6.03 16.10 -0.73
C LYS A 387 4.73 16.89 -0.66
N THR A 388 4.55 17.73 0.36
CA THR A 388 3.43 18.69 0.42
C THR A 388 3.43 19.64 -0.78
N ARG A 389 4.60 20.08 -1.26
CA ARG A 389 4.70 20.94 -2.45
C ARG A 389 4.27 20.23 -3.74
N GLU A 390 4.67 18.98 -3.93
CA GLU A 390 4.28 18.16 -5.08
C GLU A 390 2.76 17.88 -5.06
N ASN A 391 2.23 17.49 -3.91
CA ASN A 391 0.79 17.27 -3.71
C ASN A 391 -0.01 18.55 -3.96
N TYR A 392 0.47 19.70 -3.48
CA TYR A 392 -0.17 21.00 -3.70
C TYR A 392 -0.11 21.45 -5.16
N ARG A 393 1.03 21.31 -5.84
CA ARG A 393 1.12 21.56 -7.29
C ARG A 393 0.11 20.70 -8.05
N GLY A 394 0.02 19.41 -7.72
CA GLY A 394 -1.00 18.53 -8.27
C GLY A 394 -2.43 19.00 -7.99
N GLN A 395 -2.73 19.54 -6.80
CA GLN A 395 -4.04 20.13 -6.49
C GLN A 395 -4.33 21.40 -7.31
N VAL A 396 -3.34 22.29 -7.47
CA VAL A 396 -3.48 23.53 -8.27
C VAL A 396 -3.67 23.20 -9.75
N ASP A 397 -2.91 22.26 -10.31
CA ASP A 397 -3.04 21.83 -11.70
C ASP A 397 -4.41 21.17 -11.96
N ARG A 398 -4.98 20.50 -10.96
CA ARG A 398 -6.34 19.94 -11.03
C ARG A 398 -7.40 21.03 -10.98
N LEU A 399 -7.26 22.02 -10.10
CA LEU A 399 -8.16 23.17 -10.06
C LEU A 399 -8.14 23.94 -11.39
N GLY A 400 -6.96 24.13 -11.97
CA GLY A 400 -6.80 24.74 -13.30
C GLY A 400 -7.53 23.95 -14.38
N ARG A 401 -7.40 22.61 -14.39
CA ARG A 401 -8.12 21.74 -15.34
C ARG A 401 -9.63 21.73 -15.12
N SER A 402 -10.12 21.72 -13.88
CA SER A 402 -11.58 21.78 -13.62
C SER A 402 -12.19 23.11 -14.03
N VAL A 403 -11.48 24.22 -13.80
CA VAL A 403 -11.91 25.56 -14.24
C VAL A 403 -11.85 25.67 -15.76
N GLY A 404 -10.79 25.16 -16.39
CA GLY A 404 -10.66 25.09 -17.85
C GLY A 404 -11.80 24.32 -18.51
N ASN A 405 -12.10 23.11 -18.03
CA ASN A 405 -13.21 22.29 -18.54
C ASN A 405 -14.58 22.96 -18.31
N THR A 406 -14.76 23.69 -17.19
CA THR A 406 -16.01 24.42 -16.91
C THR A 406 -16.18 25.61 -17.86
N LEU A 407 -15.09 26.31 -18.20
CA LEU A 407 -15.10 27.42 -19.15
C LEU A 407 -15.32 26.92 -20.59
N GLU A 408 -14.70 25.81 -20.98
CA GLU A 408 -14.88 25.19 -22.31
C GLU A 408 -16.32 24.67 -22.51
N THR A 409 -16.96 24.17 -21.44
CA THR A 409 -18.38 23.79 -21.45
C THR A 409 -19.32 25.01 -21.47
N ALA A 410 -18.88 26.16 -20.96
CA ALA A 410 -19.66 27.40 -20.92
C ALA A 410 -19.50 28.28 -22.18
N THR A 411 -18.41 28.13 -22.94
CA THR A 411 -18.18 28.85 -24.20
C THR A 411 -18.44 28.00 -25.45
N GLY A 412 -18.85 26.73 -25.29
CA GLY A 412 -19.25 25.82 -26.35
C GLY A 412 -20.77 25.69 -26.51
N GLN A 413 -21.44 26.77 -26.92
CA GLN A 413 -22.68 26.75 -27.71
C GLN A 413 -22.61 27.78 -28.82
#